data_AF-A0A2V9PUD0-F1
#
_entry.id   AF-A0A2V9PUD0-F1
#
_cell.length_a   1.000
_cell.length_b   1.000
_cell.length_c   1.000
_cell.angle_alpha   90.00
_cell.angle_beta   90.00
_cell.angle_gamma   90.00
#
_symmetry.space_group_name_H-M   'P 1'
#
loop_
_entity.id
_entity.type
_entity.pdbx_description
1 polymer ?
#
loop_
_entity_poly.entity_id
_entity_poly.type
_entity_poly.pdbx_seq_one_letter_code
_entity_poly.pdbx_strand_id
1 'polypeptide(L)'
;MLRAESQVVQDPPFGRPDAIVDLASREGVQLVSGQWRYHDVKIIDADSRAVGPDLKPSGAPTKTYDYEPRAGVAEFDDSRWEAIDPTTLDQRRSTAKVCFNWYRINVTIPEKVGNVSTAGSTVAFEIVIDDYAEVWVSGKMPRILGQPGGEVIKGFNAPNRVILTRNAQPGQKIQLAIFGINGPISYSPQNFIWIKSATLDFYNSPKVVLSEIPAQVIKKDAALDEIVPAGAKIEKLAGGFLFTEGPIWVPRNEESDGYLLFSDPNNNLIYRWTQDGQLSVFLTKSGYRGFDIGEYGQPGSNGLTLDKQGRLTINQHGNRRVVRMEKNGQLTVLADHYDGKRLNSPNDLVYKSDGALYFTDPPFGLPKFFDDPRKELPYSGLFRVSPDGKKVQLLTTDLKGPNGLAFSPDERYFYVDDWDTEKKIIMRYEVQPDGTLANGKVFFDMTSAEGEDALDGMKVDQKGNLYVSGPGGLWIISPEGKHMGTIVGPEHPHNFAWGDDDGKTLYLCAKTGLYRIRLNIPGIRP
;
A
#
# COMPACT_ATOMS: atom_id res chain seq x y z
N MET A 1 26.89 -12.14 9.11
CA MET A 1 25.76 -11.56 8.34
C MET A 1 24.65 -11.22 9.32
N LEU A 2 24.66 -10.00 9.84
CA LEU A 2 23.59 -9.49 10.69
C LEU A 2 22.48 -8.97 9.76
N ARG A 3 21.28 -9.51 9.94
CA ARG A 3 20.07 -9.20 9.19
C ARG A 3 19.73 -7.72 9.38
N ALA A 4 19.35 -7.06 8.30
CA ALA A 4 18.81 -5.71 8.32
C ALA A 4 17.50 -5.71 9.11
N GLU A 5 17.49 -5.03 10.26
CA GLU A 5 16.27 -4.62 10.94
C GLU A 5 15.74 -3.37 10.24
N SER A 6 14.77 -3.56 9.34
CA SER A 6 13.91 -2.47 8.84
C SER A 6 12.49 -2.99 8.64
N GLN A 7 11.93 -3.56 9.70
CA GLN A 7 10.49 -3.69 9.87
C GLN A 7 9.96 -2.45 10.59
N VAL A 8 9.68 -1.37 9.85
CA VAL A 8 8.76 -0.35 10.36
C VAL A 8 7.39 -0.70 9.80
N VAL A 9 6.77 -1.67 10.49
CA VAL A 9 5.41 -2.18 10.22
C VAL A 9 4.39 -1.09 10.60
N GLN A 10 3.11 -1.28 10.27
CA GLN A 10 2.01 -0.59 10.97
C GLN A 10 2.06 -0.75 12.50
N ASP A 11 2.79 -1.75 12.98
CA ASP A 11 2.99 -1.97 14.40
C ASP A 11 3.74 -0.77 15.01
N PRO A 12 3.36 -0.36 16.21
CA PRO A 12 4.09 0.67 16.93
C PRO A 12 5.56 0.32 17.09
N PRO A 13 6.45 1.33 17.24
CA PRO A 13 7.87 1.10 17.36
C PRO A 13 8.16 -0.05 18.33
N PHE A 14 8.98 -1.00 17.87
CA PHE A 14 9.45 -2.09 18.72
C PHE A 14 10.68 -1.60 19.50
N GLY A 15 10.71 -1.87 20.80
CA GLY A 15 11.79 -1.44 21.69
C GLY A 15 11.29 -0.65 22.90
N ARG A 16 12.24 -0.20 23.74
CA ARG A 16 11.95 0.58 24.96
C ARG A 16 11.43 1.99 24.57
N PRO A 17 10.23 2.40 25.00
CA PRO A 17 9.76 3.77 24.82
C PRO A 17 10.58 4.77 25.65
N ASP A 18 10.67 6.01 25.16
CA ASP A 18 11.37 7.10 25.84
C ASP A 18 10.63 7.56 27.09
N ALA A 19 9.30 7.54 27.04
CA ALA A 19 8.44 7.74 28.20
C ALA A 19 7.16 6.90 28.08
N ILE A 20 6.58 6.56 29.22
CA ILE A 20 5.31 5.81 29.31
C ILE A 20 4.37 6.58 30.22
N VAL A 21 3.12 6.68 29.82
CA VAL A 21 2.01 7.01 30.71
C VAL A 21 1.21 5.74 30.96
N ASP A 22 1.21 5.28 32.21
CA ASP A 22 0.40 4.14 32.64
C ASP A 22 -1.04 4.58 32.90
N LEU A 23 -1.96 4.19 32.01
CA LEU A 23 -3.38 4.54 32.12
C LEU A 23 -4.13 3.67 33.15
N ALA A 24 -3.47 2.68 33.76
CA ALA A 24 -3.97 1.94 34.93
C ALA A 24 -3.53 2.59 36.27
N SER A 25 -2.82 3.73 36.22
CA SER A 25 -2.43 4.51 37.40
C SER A 25 -3.21 5.82 37.52
N ARG A 26 -3.43 6.33 38.74
CA ARG A 26 -4.10 7.64 38.94
C ARG A 26 -3.25 8.78 38.42
N GLU A 27 -1.94 8.69 38.65
CA GLU A 27 -0.94 9.66 38.22
C GLU A 27 -0.90 9.75 36.69
N GLY A 28 -0.93 8.61 36.01
CA GLY A 28 -0.92 8.55 34.55
C GLY A 28 -2.19 9.12 33.93
N VAL A 29 -3.40 8.75 34.40
CA VAL A 29 -4.61 9.37 33.82
C VAL A 29 -4.72 10.85 34.18
N GLN A 30 -4.27 11.27 35.37
CA GLN A 30 -4.22 12.68 35.74
C GLN A 30 -3.30 13.47 34.81
N LEU A 31 -2.12 12.94 34.48
CA LEU A 31 -1.14 13.57 33.59
C LEU A 31 -1.73 13.87 32.21
N VAL A 32 -2.59 12.99 31.69
CA VAL A 32 -3.26 13.18 30.39
C VAL A 32 -4.64 13.81 30.51
N SER A 33 -5.02 14.32 31.70
CA SER A 33 -6.35 14.86 31.98
C SER A 33 -7.48 13.89 31.60
N GLY A 34 -7.25 12.59 31.78
CA GLY A 34 -8.14 11.52 31.38
C GLY A 34 -9.06 11.03 32.50
N GLN A 35 -10.13 10.35 32.09
CA GLN A 35 -11.07 9.66 32.96
C GLN A 35 -11.57 8.42 32.24
N TRP A 36 -11.34 7.24 32.81
CA TRP A 36 -11.93 6.01 32.30
C TRP A 36 -13.41 5.97 32.58
N ARG A 37 -14.17 5.51 31.58
CA ARG A 37 -15.60 5.26 31.65
C ARG A 37 -15.93 3.87 31.13
N TYR A 38 -16.96 3.26 31.71
CA TYR A 38 -17.39 1.90 31.40
C TYR A 38 -18.88 1.79 31.16
N HIS A 39 -19.23 0.89 30.24
CA HIS A 39 -20.60 0.48 30.03
C HIS A 39 -20.67 -0.94 29.47
N ASP A 40 -21.56 -1.76 30.03
CA ASP A 40 -21.90 -3.07 29.47
C ASP A 40 -22.63 -2.91 28.13
N VAL A 41 -22.30 -3.75 27.15
CA VAL A 41 -22.99 -3.77 25.87
C VAL A 41 -24.03 -4.88 25.87
N LYS A 42 -25.24 -4.54 25.42
CA LYS A 42 -26.34 -5.48 25.26
C LYS A 42 -26.45 -5.90 23.81
N ILE A 43 -26.60 -7.19 23.59
CA ILE A 43 -27.08 -7.71 22.30
C ILE A 43 -28.60 -7.57 22.27
N ILE A 44 -29.11 -6.99 21.19
CA ILE A 44 -30.54 -6.73 20.98
C ILE A 44 -31.02 -7.40 19.69
N ASP A 45 -32.29 -7.75 19.64
CA ASP A 45 -32.92 -8.16 18.38
C ASP A 45 -33.00 -6.96 17.43
N ALA A 46 -32.70 -7.19 16.16
CA ALA A 46 -32.71 -6.17 15.13
C ALA A 46 -33.34 -6.66 13.83
N ASP A 47 -33.94 -5.72 13.11
CA ASP A 47 -34.36 -5.93 11.73
C ASP A 47 -33.18 -5.83 10.78
N SER A 48 -33.16 -6.69 9.77
CA SER A 48 -32.15 -6.68 8.70
C SER A 48 -32.74 -7.22 7.40
N ARG A 49 -31.88 -7.45 6.40
CA ARG A 49 -32.26 -8.02 5.11
C ARG A 49 -31.29 -9.14 4.74
N ALA A 50 -31.80 -10.18 4.08
CA ALA A 50 -31.00 -11.25 3.52
C ALA A 50 -30.00 -10.72 2.48
N VAL A 51 -29.02 -11.55 2.13
CA VAL A 51 -28.03 -11.24 1.09
C VAL A 51 -28.74 -11.04 -0.25
N GLY A 52 -28.58 -9.87 -0.86
CA GLY A 52 -29.09 -9.59 -2.20
C GLY A 52 -28.06 -9.89 -3.30
N PRO A 53 -28.43 -9.65 -4.58
CA PRO A 53 -27.56 -9.91 -5.72
C PRO A 53 -26.23 -9.12 -5.71
N ASP A 54 -26.17 -8.02 -4.96
CA ASP A 54 -24.98 -7.18 -4.78
C ASP A 54 -24.10 -7.61 -3.59
N LEU A 55 -24.40 -8.77 -2.97
CA LEU A 55 -23.78 -9.31 -1.77
C LEU A 55 -23.93 -8.41 -0.52
N LYS A 56 -24.87 -7.45 -0.54
CA LYS A 56 -25.21 -6.59 0.60
C LYS A 56 -26.51 -7.05 1.27
N PRO A 57 -26.87 -6.51 2.46
CA PRO A 57 -28.16 -6.75 3.09
C PRO A 57 -29.27 -5.97 2.34
N SER A 58 -29.59 -6.40 1.12
CA SER A 58 -30.57 -5.77 0.22
C SER A 58 -31.72 -6.71 -0.19
N GLY A 59 -31.63 -8.00 0.17
CA GLY A 59 -32.62 -9.05 -0.13
C GLY A 59 -33.91 -8.97 0.70
N ALA A 60 -34.58 -10.09 0.91
CA ALA A 60 -35.84 -10.12 1.67
C ALA A 60 -35.65 -9.71 3.16
N PRO A 61 -36.65 -9.12 3.83
CA PRO A 61 -36.58 -8.82 5.26
C PRO A 61 -36.27 -10.05 6.10
N THR A 62 -35.44 -9.88 7.14
CA THR A 62 -35.08 -10.92 8.11
C THR A 62 -34.85 -10.32 9.50
N LYS A 63 -34.77 -11.16 10.53
CA LYS A 63 -34.29 -10.78 11.87
C LYS A 63 -32.82 -11.16 12.03
N THR A 64 -32.12 -10.41 12.87
CA THR A 64 -30.73 -10.64 13.29
C THR A 64 -30.52 -10.07 14.69
N TYR A 65 -29.28 -10.05 15.16
CA TYR A 65 -28.85 -9.35 16.36
C TYR A 65 -28.02 -8.11 16.01
N ASP A 66 -28.10 -7.11 16.88
CA ASP A 66 -27.26 -5.91 16.90
C ASP A 66 -26.83 -5.64 18.35
N TYR A 67 -26.15 -4.53 18.62
CA TYR A 67 -25.68 -4.19 19.94
C TYR A 67 -25.88 -2.71 20.30
N GLU A 68 -26.08 -2.46 21.60
CA GLU A 68 -26.19 -1.12 22.15
C GLU A 68 -25.43 -0.97 23.48
N PRO A 69 -24.81 0.20 23.75
CA PRO A 69 -24.75 1.39 22.89
C PRO A 69 -23.67 1.30 21.79
N ARG A 70 -23.82 2.10 20.71
CA ARG A 70 -22.81 2.25 19.64
C ARG A 70 -21.83 3.38 19.96
N ALA A 71 -20.90 3.11 20.88
CA ALA A 71 -20.02 4.13 21.43
C ALA A 71 -18.65 4.21 20.75
N GLY A 72 -18.52 3.79 19.49
CA GLY A 72 -17.27 3.94 18.72
C GLY A 72 -17.07 5.35 18.14
N VAL A 73 -18.15 6.12 17.97
CA VAL A 73 -18.10 7.46 17.35
C VAL A 73 -17.44 8.50 18.27
N ALA A 74 -16.84 9.53 17.68
CA ALA A 74 -16.10 10.57 18.40
C ALA A 74 -16.98 11.33 19.40
N GLU A 75 -18.12 11.85 18.92
CA GLU A 75 -19.04 12.72 19.67
C GLU A 75 -20.06 11.95 20.54
N PHE A 76 -19.74 10.72 20.96
CA PHE A 76 -20.62 9.95 21.83
C PHE A 76 -20.62 10.51 23.26
N ASP A 77 -21.80 10.82 23.81
CA ASP A 77 -21.96 11.28 25.20
C ASP A 77 -21.92 10.10 26.18
N ASP A 78 -20.76 9.91 26.80
CA ASP A 78 -20.52 8.94 27.87
C ASP A 78 -20.59 9.56 29.28
N SER A 79 -21.06 10.80 29.43
CA SER A 79 -21.01 11.54 30.72
C SER A 79 -21.75 10.83 31.87
N ARG A 80 -22.77 10.03 31.55
CA ARG A 80 -23.58 9.24 32.49
C ARG A 80 -23.03 7.84 32.77
N TRP A 81 -22.01 7.40 32.04
CA TRP A 81 -21.39 6.10 32.24
C TRP A 81 -20.63 6.06 33.56
N GLU A 82 -20.42 4.85 34.08
CA GLU A 82 -19.64 4.63 35.28
C GLU A 82 -18.22 5.17 35.06
N ALA A 83 -17.82 6.13 35.90
CA ALA A 83 -16.42 6.56 35.96
C ALA A 83 -15.64 5.55 36.78
N ILE A 84 -14.63 4.92 36.17
CA ILE A 84 -13.82 3.90 36.85
C ILE A 84 -12.54 4.52 37.42
N ASP A 85 -12.15 4.09 38.62
CA ASP A 85 -10.80 4.33 39.14
C ASP A 85 -9.77 3.54 38.31
N PRO A 86 -8.76 4.19 37.70
CA PRO A 86 -7.77 3.52 36.87
C PRO A 86 -7.07 2.34 37.56
N THR A 87 -6.91 2.35 38.89
CA THR A 87 -6.26 1.25 39.63
C THR A 87 -7.15 0.01 39.77
N THR A 88 -8.32 -0.01 39.14
CA THR A 88 -9.28 -1.11 39.19
C THR A 88 -9.63 -1.64 37.80
N LEU A 89 -8.85 -1.25 36.79
CA LEU A 89 -9.04 -1.69 35.40
C LEU A 89 -8.93 -3.21 35.22
N ASP A 90 -8.12 -3.87 36.05
CA ASP A 90 -7.89 -5.32 36.10
C ASP A 90 -8.98 -6.09 36.85
N GLN A 91 -9.90 -5.38 37.51
CA GLN A 91 -11.01 -6.01 38.19
C GLN A 91 -12.11 -6.36 37.21
N ARG A 92 -12.63 -7.57 37.35
CA ARG A 92 -13.76 -8.07 36.56
C ARG A 92 -15.01 -7.20 36.71
N ARG A 93 -15.57 -6.76 35.58
CA ARG A 93 -16.86 -6.02 35.49
C ARG A 93 -17.94 -6.78 34.74
N SER A 94 -17.53 -7.66 33.84
CA SER A 94 -18.42 -8.46 33.01
C SER A 94 -19.18 -9.56 33.77
N THR A 95 -20.37 -9.87 33.28
CA THR A 95 -21.36 -10.77 33.87
C THR A 95 -21.11 -12.29 33.66
N ALA A 96 -19.99 -12.69 33.05
CA ALA A 96 -19.68 -14.06 32.59
C ALA A 96 -20.53 -14.53 31.38
N LYS A 97 -20.16 -15.69 30.79
CA LYS A 97 -20.66 -16.16 29.46
C LYS A 97 -20.37 -15.12 28.38
N VAL A 98 -20.93 -15.21 27.17
CA VAL A 98 -20.68 -14.20 26.14
C VAL A 98 -21.19 -12.83 26.59
N CYS A 99 -20.28 -11.88 26.72
CA CYS A 99 -20.53 -10.51 27.14
C CYS A 99 -19.66 -9.55 26.35
N PHE A 100 -20.09 -8.29 26.33
CA PHE A 100 -19.47 -7.22 25.56
C PHE A 100 -19.43 -5.98 26.43
N ASN A 101 -18.46 -5.10 26.21
CA ASN A 101 -18.41 -3.82 26.90
C ASN A 101 -17.74 -2.73 26.07
N TRP A 102 -17.91 -1.50 26.54
CA TRP A 102 -17.11 -0.37 26.13
C TRP A 102 -16.28 0.14 27.30
N TYR A 103 -15.00 0.38 27.03
CA TYR A 103 -14.19 1.32 27.80
C TYR A 103 -13.97 2.57 26.97
N ARG A 104 -14.08 3.75 27.59
CA ARG A 104 -13.79 5.04 26.94
C ARG A 104 -12.87 5.88 27.81
N ILE A 105 -11.97 6.60 27.15
CA ILE A 105 -11.13 7.61 27.78
C ILE A 105 -10.81 8.71 26.77
N ASN A 106 -10.90 9.96 27.20
CA ASN A 106 -10.35 11.09 26.47
C ASN A 106 -8.98 11.40 27.06
N VAL A 107 -7.96 11.51 26.23
CA VAL A 107 -6.59 11.85 26.65
C VAL A 107 -6.16 13.15 25.99
N THR A 108 -5.46 13.98 26.76
CA THR A 108 -4.78 15.19 26.26
C THR A 108 -3.29 14.93 26.30
N ILE A 109 -2.60 15.08 25.17
CA ILE A 109 -1.14 14.94 25.11
C ILE A 109 -0.51 16.01 26.04
N PRO A 110 0.21 15.62 27.10
CA PRO A 110 0.83 16.57 28.01
C PRO A 110 2.04 17.22 27.34
N GLU A 111 2.56 18.35 27.84
CA GLU A 111 3.80 18.93 27.31
C GLU A 111 5.02 18.01 27.51
N LYS A 112 5.05 17.29 28.65
CA LYS A 112 6.12 16.37 29.03
C LYS A 112 5.57 15.16 29.75
N VAL A 113 6.30 14.05 29.66
CA VAL A 113 6.13 12.87 30.51
C VAL A 113 7.44 12.64 31.25
N GLY A 114 7.44 12.85 32.57
CA GLY A 114 8.68 13.00 33.33
C GLY A 114 9.52 14.16 32.76
N ASN A 115 10.75 13.86 32.34
CA ASN A 115 11.66 14.83 31.72
C ASN A 115 11.61 14.85 30.19
N VAL A 116 10.77 14.00 29.57
CA VAL A 116 10.72 13.81 28.12
C VAL A 116 9.67 14.75 27.52
N SER A 117 10.08 15.60 26.57
CA SER A 117 9.15 16.40 25.77
C SER A 117 8.34 15.48 24.86
N THR A 118 7.02 15.67 24.83
CA THR A 118 6.12 14.90 23.95
C THR A 118 6.01 15.50 22.55
N ALA A 119 6.33 16.79 22.38
CA ALA A 119 6.18 17.48 21.11
C ALA A 119 6.97 16.77 19.99
N GLY A 120 6.28 16.41 18.92
CA GLY A 120 6.86 15.71 17.78
C GLY A 120 7.09 14.20 17.97
N SER A 121 6.72 13.64 19.12
CA SER A 121 6.84 12.20 19.37
C SER A 121 5.83 11.37 18.58
N THR A 122 6.17 10.10 18.37
CA THR A 122 5.18 9.07 18.04
C THR A 122 4.56 8.56 19.33
N VAL A 123 3.22 8.53 19.37
CA VAL A 123 2.44 8.06 20.51
C VAL A 123 1.71 6.80 20.09
N ALA A 124 2.02 5.71 20.79
CA ALA A 124 1.33 4.45 20.64
C ALA A 124 0.45 4.20 21.86
N PHE A 125 -0.80 3.81 21.63
CA PHE A 125 -1.66 3.25 22.66
C PHE A 125 -1.51 1.73 22.63
N GLU A 126 -1.05 1.15 23.71
CA GLU A 126 -1.05 -0.30 23.91
C GLU A 126 -2.14 -0.64 24.93
N ILE A 127 -2.98 -1.62 24.60
CA ILE A 127 -3.97 -2.16 25.50
C ILE A 127 -4.01 -3.68 25.42
N VAL A 128 -4.06 -4.32 26.58
CA VAL A 128 -4.37 -5.74 26.72
C VAL A 128 -5.71 -5.85 27.41
N ILE A 129 -6.74 -6.17 26.65
CA ILE A 129 -8.04 -6.58 27.18
C ILE A 129 -8.01 -8.10 27.39
N ASP A 130 -8.65 -8.58 28.46
CA ASP A 130 -8.91 -10.01 28.61
C ASP A 130 -9.74 -10.48 27.40
N ASP A 131 -9.15 -11.39 26.62
CA ASP A 131 -9.67 -12.01 25.39
C ASP A 131 -9.52 -11.18 24.10
N TYR A 132 -10.51 -10.38 23.69
CA TYR A 132 -10.49 -9.70 22.39
C TYR A 132 -10.95 -8.24 22.48
N ALA A 133 -10.31 -7.36 21.71
CA ALA A 133 -10.70 -5.96 21.62
C ALA A 133 -10.57 -5.37 20.21
N GLU A 134 -11.46 -4.42 19.93
CA GLU A 134 -11.34 -3.43 18.87
C GLU A 134 -11.07 -2.05 19.49
N VAL A 135 -10.27 -1.22 18.82
CA VAL A 135 -9.88 0.11 19.31
C VAL A 135 -10.25 1.16 18.27
N TRP A 136 -11.09 2.10 18.69
CA TRP A 136 -11.48 3.27 17.91
C TRP A 136 -10.70 4.48 18.40
N VAL A 137 -10.07 5.21 17.48
CA VAL A 137 -9.30 6.43 17.73
C VAL A 137 -10.02 7.61 17.11
N SER A 138 -10.51 8.53 17.93
CA SER A 138 -11.24 9.74 17.53
C SER A 138 -12.37 9.44 16.53
N GLY A 139 -13.18 8.42 16.85
CA GLY A 139 -14.29 7.98 16.00
C GLY A 139 -13.91 7.13 14.78
N LYS A 140 -12.62 6.83 14.58
CA LYS A 140 -12.13 6.06 13.43
C LYS A 140 -11.61 4.68 13.84
N MET A 141 -12.00 3.69 13.07
CA MET A 141 -11.43 2.34 13.07
C MET A 141 -11.27 1.95 11.60
N PRO A 142 -10.22 2.42 10.91
CA PRO A 142 -10.01 2.11 9.51
C PRO A 142 -9.90 0.59 9.37
N ARG A 143 -10.63 0.03 8.41
CA ARG A 143 -10.58 -1.41 8.11
C ARG A 143 -10.02 -1.56 6.72
N ILE A 144 -8.74 -1.92 6.66
CA ILE A 144 -8.08 -2.12 5.37
C ILE A 144 -7.96 -3.61 5.12
N LEU A 145 -8.18 -4.04 3.88
CA LEU A 145 -8.08 -5.44 3.50
C LEU A 145 -6.71 -6.00 3.93
N GLY A 146 -6.73 -7.11 4.68
CA GLY A 146 -5.53 -7.79 5.16
C GLY A 146 -4.97 -7.27 6.49
N GLN A 147 -5.58 -6.25 7.12
CA GLN A 147 -5.12 -5.70 8.40
C GLN A 147 -5.15 -6.76 9.52
N PRO A 148 -3.99 -7.09 10.14
CA PRO A 148 -3.91 -7.98 11.29
C PRO A 148 -3.62 -7.18 12.58
N GLY A 149 -4.62 -7.05 13.46
CA GLY A 149 -4.48 -6.31 14.71
C GLY A 149 -4.44 -4.78 14.56
N GLY A 150 -3.87 -4.10 15.54
CA GLY A 150 -3.95 -2.63 15.63
C GLY A 150 -5.31 -2.20 16.15
N GLU A 151 -6.06 -1.47 15.33
CA GLU A 151 -7.44 -1.05 15.64
C GLU A 151 -8.43 -2.23 15.64
N VAL A 152 -8.10 -3.33 14.96
CA VAL A 152 -8.92 -4.57 14.94
C VAL A 152 -8.35 -5.64 15.88
N ILE A 153 -9.10 -6.73 16.08
CA ILE A 153 -8.72 -7.85 16.94
C ILE A 153 -7.40 -8.49 16.47
N LYS A 154 -6.37 -8.52 17.34
CA LYS A 154 -5.04 -9.11 17.04
C LYS A 154 -4.93 -10.59 17.44
N GLY A 155 -5.63 -11.02 18.49
CA GLY A 155 -5.61 -12.39 18.99
C GLY A 155 -6.08 -12.49 20.45
N PHE A 156 -6.18 -13.72 20.96
CA PHE A 156 -6.61 -13.99 22.34
C PHE A 156 -5.60 -13.44 23.34
N ASN A 157 -6.00 -12.48 24.17
CA ASN A 157 -5.13 -11.84 25.17
C ASN A 157 -3.87 -11.18 24.57
N ALA A 158 -3.89 -10.86 23.28
CA ALA A 158 -2.79 -10.21 22.61
C ALA A 158 -2.84 -8.69 22.85
N PRO A 159 -1.68 -8.02 23.07
CA PRO A 159 -1.64 -6.57 23.09
C PRO A 159 -2.09 -5.97 21.76
N ASN A 160 -3.15 -5.17 21.79
CA ASN A 160 -3.53 -4.29 20.70
C ASN A 160 -2.70 -3.02 20.82
N ARG A 161 -1.79 -2.80 19.87
CA ARG A 161 -0.95 -1.61 19.82
C ARG A 161 -1.38 -0.74 18.63
N VAL A 162 -1.83 0.49 18.90
CA VAL A 162 -2.41 1.43 17.93
C VAL A 162 -1.62 2.72 17.93
N ILE A 163 -1.26 3.24 16.77
CA ILE A 163 -0.63 4.56 16.67
C ILE A 163 -1.71 5.64 16.78
N LEU A 164 -1.58 6.53 17.77
CA LEU A 164 -2.49 7.66 17.95
C LEU A 164 -2.06 8.87 17.13
N THR A 165 -0.75 9.11 17.04
CA THR A 165 -0.14 10.18 16.25
C THR A 165 1.35 9.90 16.11
N ARG A 166 1.97 10.36 15.01
CA ARG A 166 3.43 10.34 14.83
C ARG A 166 4.11 11.68 15.05
N ASN A 167 3.31 12.73 15.27
CA ASN A 167 3.77 14.10 15.48
C ASN A 167 2.92 14.74 16.57
N ALA A 168 3.04 14.23 17.80
CA ALA A 168 2.22 14.67 18.91
C ALA A 168 2.36 16.16 19.16
N GLN A 169 1.24 16.85 19.32
CA GLN A 169 1.21 18.26 19.72
C GLN A 169 0.74 18.34 21.17
N PRO A 170 1.48 18.99 22.08
CA PRO A 170 0.97 19.25 23.42
C PRO A 170 -0.40 19.93 23.38
N GLY A 171 -1.33 19.45 24.21
CA GLY A 171 -2.74 19.89 24.20
C GLY A 171 -3.62 19.19 23.16
N GLN A 172 -3.06 18.37 22.26
CA GLN A 172 -3.84 17.55 21.33
C GLN A 172 -4.75 16.60 22.12
N LYS A 173 -6.04 16.64 21.83
CA LYS A 173 -7.04 15.75 22.43
C LYS A 173 -7.28 14.55 21.52
N ILE A 174 -7.30 13.37 22.10
CA ILE A 174 -7.54 12.10 21.41
C ILE A 174 -8.58 11.32 22.21
N GLN A 175 -9.61 10.86 21.52
CA GLN A 175 -10.66 10.05 22.11
C GLN A 175 -10.35 8.57 21.81
N LEU A 176 -10.39 7.72 22.83
CA LEU A 176 -10.23 6.28 22.69
C LEU A 176 -11.53 5.59 23.11
N ALA A 177 -12.03 4.69 22.27
CA ALA A 177 -13.13 3.79 22.61
C ALA A 177 -12.70 2.35 22.31
N ILE A 178 -12.82 1.49 23.30
CA ILE A 178 -12.37 0.10 23.22
C ILE A 178 -13.58 -0.79 23.39
N PHE A 179 -13.89 -1.56 22.33
CA PHE A 179 -14.96 -2.54 22.34
C PHE A 179 -14.37 -3.89 22.75
N GLY A 180 -14.73 -4.37 23.93
CA GLY A 180 -14.30 -5.68 24.42
C GLY A 180 -15.35 -6.75 24.14
N ILE A 181 -14.87 -7.95 23.81
CA ILE A 181 -15.67 -9.18 23.83
C ILE A 181 -14.84 -10.30 24.46
N ASN A 182 -15.46 -11.07 25.34
CA ASN A 182 -14.81 -12.21 25.96
C ASN A 182 -14.81 -13.47 25.06
N GLY A 183 -13.89 -14.41 25.30
CA GLY A 183 -13.74 -15.64 24.54
C GLY A 183 -12.72 -16.63 25.12
N PRO A 184 -12.33 -17.70 24.38
CA PRO A 184 -12.84 -18.06 23.05
C PRO A 184 -14.35 -18.30 23.09
N ILE A 185 -15.10 -17.79 22.10
CA ILE A 185 -16.57 -17.95 22.07
C ILE A 185 -16.96 -19.43 21.89
N SER A 186 -16.15 -20.19 21.14
CA SER A 186 -16.37 -21.60 20.81
C SER A 186 -16.09 -22.58 21.95
N TYR A 187 -15.33 -22.15 22.95
CA TYR A 187 -14.99 -22.94 24.13
C TYR A 187 -15.29 -22.04 25.32
N SER A 188 -16.44 -22.23 25.96
CA SER A 188 -16.83 -21.40 27.10
C SER A 188 -16.19 -21.94 28.37
N PRO A 189 -15.21 -21.25 28.96
CA PRO A 189 -15.05 -21.28 30.39
C PRO A 189 -15.47 -19.94 31.00
N GLN A 190 -15.01 -19.71 32.24
CA GLN A 190 -15.27 -18.57 33.11
C GLN A 190 -14.69 -17.28 32.48
N ASN A 191 -15.25 -16.84 31.36
CA ASN A 191 -14.66 -15.78 30.55
C ASN A 191 -15.17 -14.43 31.01
N PHE A 192 -14.29 -13.44 31.04
CA PHE A 192 -14.54 -12.14 31.63
C PHE A 192 -13.94 -11.06 30.74
N ILE A 193 -14.23 -9.80 31.04
CA ILE A 193 -13.59 -8.67 30.39
C ILE A 193 -13.09 -7.72 31.46
N TRP A 194 -11.80 -7.44 31.39
CA TRP A 194 -11.12 -6.38 32.12
C TRP A 194 -9.90 -5.95 31.30
N ILE A 195 -9.33 -4.80 31.65
CA ILE A 195 -8.10 -4.29 31.04
C ILE A 195 -6.93 -4.77 31.91
N LYS A 196 -6.07 -5.62 31.37
CA LYS A 196 -4.85 -6.11 32.03
C LYS A 196 -3.75 -5.05 32.05
N SER A 197 -3.64 -4.27 30.98
CA SER A 197 -2.74 -3.13 30.88
C SER A 197 -3.27 -2.14 29.86
N ALA A 198 -3.00 -0.85 30.08
CA ALA A 198 -3.23 0.21 29.12
C ALA A 198 -2.16 1.29 29.28
N THR A 199 -1.41 1.58 28.22
CA THR A 199 -0.33 2.57 28.24
C THR A 199 -0.39 3.50 27.05
N LEU A 200 0.12 4.72 27.23
CA LEU A 200 0.60 5.55 26.13
C LEU A 200 2.12 5.52 26.12
N ASP A 201 2.66 4.92 25.09
CA ASP A 201 4.10 4.82 24.86
C ASP A 201 4.52 5.99 23.97
N PHE A 202 5.41 6.83 24.50
CA PHE A 202 6.00 7.95 23.78
C PHE A 202 7.36 7.53 23.26
N TYR A 203 7.49 7.55 21.94
CA TYR A 203 8.73 7.35 21.23
C TYR A 203 9.16 8.69 20.66
N ASN A 204 10.13 9.31 21.32
CA ASN A 204 10.95 10.34 20.73
C ASN A 204 11.84 9.64 19.72
N SER A 205 11.23 9.30 18.59
CA SER A 205 12.00 8.84 17.46
C SER A 205 13.05 9.92 17.20
N PRO A 206 14.34 9.58 16.98
CA PRO A 206 15.04 10.39 16.00
C PRO A 206 14.07 10.42 14.83
N LYS A 207 13.65 11.61 14.37
CA LYS A 207 13.02 11.71 13.05
C LYS A 207 13.81 10.72 12.21
N VAL A 208 13.18 9.70 11.61
CA VAL A 208 13.89 8.94 10.60
C VAL A 208 14.46 10.05 9.74
N VAL A 209 15.78 10.24 9.83
CA VAL A 209 16.43 11.23 9.00
C VAL A 209 16.40 10.48 7.71
N LEU A 210 15.24 10.57 7.05
CA LEU A 210 15.05 10.17 5.68
C LEU A 210 16.26 10.80 5.04
N SER A 211 17.17 9.96 4.60
CA SER A 211 18.48 10.43 4.18
C SER A 211 18.24 11.21 2.91
N GLU A 212 18.01 12.50 3.08
CA GLU A 212 17.83 13.45 2.02
C GLU A 212 19.22 13.72 1.49
N ILE A 213 19.50 13.19 0.31
CA ILE A 213 20.68 13.58 -0.43
C ILE A 213 20.25 14.55 -1.54
N PRO A 214 21.09 15.53 -1.89
CA PRO A 214 20.88 16.29 -3.11
C PRO A 214 20.70 15.32 -4.29
N ALA A 215 19.65 15.52 -5.08
CA ALA A 215 19.41 14.72 -6.26
C ALA A 215 20.57 14.95 -7.24
N GLN A 216 21.23 13.88 -7.66
CA GLN A 216 22.17 13.97 -8.75
C GLN A 216 21.38 14.00 -10.07
N VAL A 217 21.49 15.10 -10.81
CA VAL A 217 20.76 15.30 -12.06
C VAL A 217 21.75 15.62 -13.16
N ILE A 218 21.82 14.76 -14.16
CA ILE A 218 22.61 14.99 -15.37
C ILE A 218 21.75 15.80 -16.32
N LYS A 219 21.98 17.11 -16.39
CA LYS A 219 21.25 18.01 -17.28
C LYS A 219 21.83 17.98 -18.70
N LYS A 220 20.95 17.82 -19.70
CA LYS A 220 21.30 17.87 -21.14
C LYS A 220 20.60 19.03 -21.86
N ASP A 221 19.48 19.51 -21.33
CA ASP A 221 18.71 20.62 -21.88
C ASP A 221 18.20 21.59 -20.80
N ALA A 222 18.01 22.87 -21.16
CA ALA A 222 17.48 23.90 -20.27
C ALA A 222 16.03 23.64 -19.83
N ALA A 223 15.20 23.01 -20.68
CA ALA A 223 13.81 22.68 -20.37
C ALA A 223 13.66 21.75 -19.14
N LEU A 224 14.73 21.04 -18.76
CA LEU A 224 14.74 20.21 -17.55
C LEU A 224 14.46 21.02 -16.26
N ASP A 225 14.80 22.32 -16.23
CA ASP A 225 14.56 23.18 -15.05
C ASP A 225 13.07 23.41 -14.77
N GLU A 226 12.22 23.26 -15.79
CA GLU A 226 10.77 23.32 -15.63
C GLU A 226 10.22 22.07 -14.94
N ILE A 227 10.98 20.98 -14.94
CA ILE A 227 10.58 19.66 -14.45
C ILE A 227 11.18 19.38 -13.07
N VAL A 228 12.50 19.48 -12.97
CA VAL A 228 13.24 19.16 -11.75
C VAL A 228 13.60 20.46 -11.03
N PRO A 229 13.02 20.75 -9.85
CA PRO A 229 13.29 22.00 -9.16
C PRO A 229 14.77 22.13 -8.76
N ALA A 230 15.26 23.37 -8.74
CA ALA A 230 16.61 23.66 -8.27
C ALA A 230 16.79 23.19 -6.82
N GLY A 231 17.85 22.44 -6.55
CA GLY A 231 18.09 21.86 -5.24
C GLY A 231 17.14 20.71 -4.88
N ALA A 232 16.54 20.06 -5.88
CA ALA A 232 15.77 18.82 -5.68
C ALA A 232 16.57 17.81 -4.84
N LYS A 233 15.85 17.08 -3.99
CA LYS A 233 16.42 16.07 -3.10
C LYS A 233 15.76 14.73 -3.36
N ILE A 234 16.55 13.67 -3.24
CA ILE A 234 16.04 12.30 -3.20
C ILE A 234 16.04 11.86 -1.73
N GLU A 235 14.91 11.33 -1.32
CA GLU A 235 14.63 10.91 0.04
C GLU A 235 14.41 9.40 0.09
N LYS A 236 15.20 8.68 0.91
CA LYS A 236 14.99 7.25 1.14
C LYS A 236 13.86 7.05 2.13
N LEU A 237 12.79 6.39 1.70
CA LEU A 237 11.58 6.13 2.50
C LEU A 237 11.65 4.79 3.24
N ALA A 238 12.17 3.76 2.58
CA ALA A 238 12.31 2.42 3.13
C ALA A 238 13.41 1.65 2.39
N GLY A 239 13.83 0.51 2.96
CA GLY A 239 14.76 -0.41 2.31
C GLY A 239 14.82 -1.77 2.99
N GLY A 240 15.69 -2.64 2.48
CA GLY A 240 15.80 -4.04 2.92
C GLY A 240 14.94 -5.02 2.10
N PHE A 241 14.42 -4.56 0.96
CA PHE A 241 13.68 -5.37 0.00
C PHE A 241 14.63 -6.23 -0.83
N LEU A 242 14.10 -7.28 -1.48
CA LEU A 242 14.90 -8.07 -2.42
C LEU A 242 14.95 -7.43 -3.80
N PHE A 243 13.81 -6.96 -4.30
CA PHE A 243 13.70 -6.20 -5.54
C PHE A 243 12.37 -5.44 -5.55
N THR A 244 12.37 -4.11 -5.62
CA THR A 244 11.14 -3.31 -5.62
C THR A 244 10.67 -3.00 -7.04
N GLU A 245 9.36 -3.11 -7.28
CA GLU A 245 8.74 -2.97 -8.58
C GLU A 245 7.29 -2.45 -8.50
N GLY A 246 6.73 -2.10 -9.65
CA GLY A 246 5.31 -1.82 -9.86
C GLY A 246 4.66 -0.89 -8.83
N PRO A 247 5.23 0.29 -8.51
CA PRO A 247 4.59 1.21 -7.58
C PRO A 247 3.30 1.78 -8.15
N ILE A 248 2.30 1.99 -7.29
CA ILE A 248 1.06 2.69 -7.61
C ILE A 248 0.56 3.48 -6.40
N TRP A 249 0.16 4.73 -6.62
CA TRP A 249 -0.47 5.55 -5.59
C TRP A 249 -1.96 5.27 -5.51
N VAL A 250 -2.44 4.86 -4.34
CA VAL A 250 -3.86 4.79 -3.99
C VAL A 250 -4.26 6.14 -3.38
N PRO A 251 -5.18 6.89 -4.02
CA PRO A 251 -5.56 8.21 -3.55
C PRO A 251 -6.31 8.17 -2.22
N ARG A 252 -6.30 9.30 -1.50
CA ARG A 252 -7.09 9.50 -0.28
C ARG A 252 -8.56 9.17 -0.53
N ASN A 253 -9.18 8.52 0.43
CA ASN A 253 -10.61 8.24 0.47
C ASN A 253 -11.13 8.36 1.92
N GLU A 254 -12.39 7.97 2.15
CA GLU A 254 -13.00 8.03 3.49
C GLU A 254 -12.30 7.14 4.53
N GLU A 255 -11.57 6.11 4.08
CA GLU A 255 -10.96 5.08 4.93
C GLU A 255 -9.44 5.28 5.13
N SER A 256 -8.78 6.12 4.32
CA SER A 256 -7.32 6.29 4.35
C SER A 256 -6.87 7.64 3.79
N ASP A 257 -5.76 8.17 4.30
CA ASP A 257 -5.16 9.45 3.86
C ASP A 257 -4.36 9.37 2.54
N GLY A 258 -4.47 8.26 1.81
CA GLY A 258 -3.68 7.95 0.62
C GLY A 258 -2.40 7.18 0.96
N TYR A 259 -2.01 6.25 0.09
CA TYR A 259 -0.86 5.39 0.32
C TYR A 259 -0.27 4.85 -0.99
N LEU A 260 1.01 4.50 -0.97
CA LEU A 260 1.68 3.83 -2.07
C LEU A 260 1.56 2.31 -1.88
N LEU A 261 1.22 1.59 -2.93
CA LEU A 261 1.46 0.14 -3.03
C LEU A 261 2.64 -0.10 -3.95
N PHE A 262 3.45 -1.12 -3.70
CA PHE A 262 4.51 -1.56 -4.60
C PHE A 262 4.82 -3.04 -4.37
N SER A 263 5.28 -3.72 -5.41
CA SER A 263 5.61 -5.13 -5.38
C SER A 263 7.04 -5.39 -4.94
N ASP A 264 7.25 -6.53 -4.31
CA ASP A 264 8.54 -7.21 -4.28
C ASP A 264 8.36 -8.61 -4.91
N PRO A 265 8.60 -8.74 -6.23
CA PRO A 265 8.38 -10.01 -6.94
C PRO A 265 9.23 -11.15 -6.39
N ASN A 266 10.40 -10.86 -5.82
CA ASN A 266 11.31 -11.87 -5.28
C ASN A 266 10.83 -12.38 -3.91
N ASN A 267 10.28 -11.50 -3.07
CA ASN A 267 9.67 -11.87 -1.79
C ASN A 267 8.24 -12.41 -1.92
N ASN A 268 7.60 -12.29 -3.09
CA ASN A 268 6.20 -12.68 -3.31
C ASN A 268 5.22 -11.87 -2.43
N LEU A 269 5.48 -10.56 -2.31
CA LEU A 269 4.72 -9.62 -1.50
C LEU A 269 4.29 -8.38 -2.29
N ILE A 270 3.18 -7.77 -1.89
CA ILE A 270 2.92 -6.35 -2.13
C ILE A 270 3.06 -5.63 -0.80
N TYR A 271 3.81 -4.55 -0.78
CA TYR A 271 3.96 -3.65 0.35
C TYR A 271 3.05 -2.44 0.19
N ARG A 272 2.69 -1.83 1.33
CA ARG A 272 2.04 -0.54 1.43
C ARG A 272 2.93 0.42 2.20
N TRP A 273 3.14 1.61 1.67
CA TRP A 273 3.79 2.73 2.35
C TRP A 273 2.83 3.91 2.52
N THR A 274 2.74 4.48 3.73
CA THR A 274 1.86 5.61 4.04
C THR A 274 2.69 6.88 4.30
N GLN A 275 2.09 8.06 4.12
CA GLN A 275 2.79 9.36 4.23
C GLN A 275 3.39 9.63 5.62
N ASP A 276 2.88 9.00 6.66
CA ASP A 276 3.41 9.05 8.02
C ASP A 276 4.64 8.12 8.21
N GLY A 277 5.13 7.52 7.12
CA GLY A 277 6.37 6.74 7.07
C GLY A 277 6.21 5.26 7.41
N GLN A 278 4.99 4.72 7.48
CA GLN A 278 4.79 3.29 7.75
C GLN A 278 5.00 2.47 6.50
N LEU A 279 5.66 1.33 6.66
CA LEU A 279 5.69 0.27 5.68
C LEU A 279 4.87 -0.90 6.22
N SER A 280 4.15 -1.63 5.39
CA SER A 280 3.43 -2.82 5.83
C SER A 280 3.25 -3.79 4.69
N VAL A 281 3.05 -5.07 4.99
CA VAL A 281 2.66 -6.03 3.96
C VAL A 281 1.18 -5.83 3.66
N PHE A 282 0.86 -5.51 2.42
CA PHE A 282 -0.51 -5.40 1.92
C PHE A 282 -1.06 -6.76 1.49
N LEU A 283 -0.28 -7.52 0.72
CA LEU A 283 -0.67 -8.84 0.24
C LEU A 283 0.50 -9.81 0.32
N THR A 284 0.28 -10.94 1.00
CA THR A 284 1.24 -12.06 0.98
C THR A 284 0.92 -13.04 -0.14
N LYS A 285 1.97 -13.71 -0.64
CA LYS A 285 1.86 -14.68 -1.73
C LYS A 285 1.18 -14.02 -2.94
N SER A 286 1.69 -12.84 -3.30
CA SER A 286 1.07 -11.89 -4.21
C SER A 286 1.06 -12.35 -5.67
N GLY A 287 1.95 -13.26 -6.06
CA GLY A 287 2.03 -13.80 -7.42
C GLY A 287 1.90 -15.31 -7.54
N TYR A 288 2.36 -16.08 -6.55
CA TYR A 288 2.38 -17.55 -6.66
C TYR A 288 2.21 -18.28 -5.32
N ARG A 289 1.61 -19.47 -5.38
CA ARG A 289 1.35 -20.34 -4.21
C ARG A 289 1.62 -21.82 -4.49
N GLY A 290 2.25 -22.14 -5.63
CA GLY A 290 2.56 -23.52 -6.01
C GLY A 290 3.61 -24.17 -5.11
N PHE A 291 3.62 -25.50 -5.08
CA PHE A 291 4.57 -26.28 -4.28
C PHE A 291 6.01 -26.17 -4.82
N ASP A 292 6.17 -25.87 -6.11
CA ASP A 292 7.44 -25.69 -6.83
C ASP A 292 7.97 -24.25 -6.79
N ILE A 293 7.44 -23.41 -5.89
CA ILE A 293 7.87 -22.00 -5.75
C ILE A 293 9.39 -21.86 -5.55
N GLY A 294 10.07 -22.87 -4.99
CA GLY A 294 11.53 -22.87 -4.83
C GLY A 294 12.32 -22.87 -6.14
N GLU A 295 11.68 -23.13 -7.28
CA GLU A 295 12.31 -23.01 -8.60
C GLU A 295 12.26 -21.56 -9.13
N TYR A 296 11.40 -20.71 -8.60
CA TYR A 296 11.17 -19.35 -9.11
C TYR A 296 12.11 -18.34 -8.45
N GLY A 297 12.77 -17.50 -9.26
CA GLY A 297 13.50 -16.33 -8.76
C GLY A 297 12.58 -15.15 -8.43
N GLN A 298 11.52 -14.96 -9.21
CA GLN A 298 10.58 -13.83 -9.11
C GLN A 298 9.10 -14.28 -9.08
N PRO A 299 8.68 -15.11 -8.10
CA PRO A 299 7.34 -15.73 -8.10
C PRO A 299 6.18 -14.74 -7.85
N GLY A 300 6.47 -13.53 -7.37
CA GLY A 300 5.51 -12.55 -6.86
C GLY A 300 4.71 -11.78 -7.89
N SER A 301 4.00 -10.78 -7.38
CA SER A 301 3.41 -9.74 -8.22
C SER A 301 4.51 -8.83 -8.78
N ASN A 302 4.25 -8.21 -9.92
CA ASN A 302 5.12 -7.19 -10.50
C ASN A 302 4.35 -5.88 -10.67
N GLY A 303 4.04 -5.46 -11.90
CA GLY A 303 3.28 -4.25 -12.20
C GLY A 303 1.93 -4.20 -11.47
N LEU A 304 1.61 -3.01 -10.97
CA LEU A 304 0.34 -2.68 -10.31
C LEU A 304 -0.30 -1.46 -10.98
N THR A 305 -1.62 -1.46 -11.11
CA THR A 305 -2.37 -0.27 -11.54
C THR A 305 -3.77 -0.24 -10.92
N LEU A 306 -4.49 0.87 -11.05
CA LEU A 306 -5.87 1.00 -10.60
C LEU A 306 -6.80 1.11 -11.82
N ASP A 307 -7.96 0.48 -11.76
CA ASP A 307 -9.03 0.83 -12.69
C ASP A 307 -9.76 2.11 -12.27
N LYS A 308 -10.68 2.58 -13.13
CA LYS A 308 -11.50 3.78 -12.86
C LYS A 308 -12.38 3.69 -11.62
N GLN A 309 -12.56 2.50 -11.04
CA GLN A 309 -13.32 2.29 -9.81
C GLN A 309 -12.40 2.20 -8.58
N GLY A 310 -11.09 2.43 -8.75
CA GLY A 310 -10.08 2.34 -7.70
C GLY A 310 -9.73 0.90 -7.30
N ARG A 311 -10.07 -0.10 -8.13
CA ARG A 311 -9.71 -1.51 -7.85
C ARG A 311 -8.31 -1.80 -8.33
N LEU A 312 -7.54 -2.50 -7.51
CA LEU A 312 -6.17 -2.89 -7.81
C LEU A 312 -6.13 -3.99 -8.88
N THR A 313 -5.39 -3.75 -9.95
CA THR A 313 -5.03 -4.77 -10.96
C THR A 313 -3.56 -5.13 -10.78
N ILE A 314 -3.27 -6.42 -10.81
CA ILE A 314 -2.00 -7.03 -10.41
C ILE A 314 -1.54 -7.97 -11.50
N ASN A 315 -0.31 -7.77 -11.98
CA ASN A 315 0.41 -8.76 -12.77
C ASN A 315 1.04 -9.81 -11.83
N GLN A 316 0.71 -11.09 -12.03
CA GLN A 316 1.22 -12.21 -11.24
C GLN A 316 2.19 -13.05 -12.06
N HIS A 317 3.49 -12.99 -11.75
CA HIS A 317 4.52 -13.74 -12.45
C HIS A 317 4.29 -15.26 -12.34
N GLY A 318 4.36 -15.83 -11.14
CA GLY A 318 4.35 -17.30 -11.02
C GLY A 318 3.02 -17.96 -11.40
N ASN A 319 1.88 -17.28 -11.15
CA ASN A 319 0.58 -17.76 -11.65
C ASN A 319 0.39 -17.54 -13.16
N ARG A 320 1.21 -16.68 -13.80
CA ARG A 320 1.19 -16.35 -15.23
C ARG A 320 -0.13 -15.73 -15.67
N ARG A 321 -0.57 -14.67 -14.96
CA ARG A 321 -1.87 -14.04 -15.19
C ARG A 321 -1.95 -12.60 -14.70
N VAL A 322 -2.92 -11.88 -15.25
CA VAL A 322 -3.38 -10.57 -14.79
C VAL A 322 -4.66 -10.76 -13.98
N VAL A 323 -4.72 -10.21 -12.77
CA VAL A 323 -5.90 -10.28 -11.89
C VAL A 323 -6.34 -8.91 -11.42
N ARG A 324 -7.62 -8.74 -11.16
CA ARG A 324 -8.18 -7.57 -10.47
C ARG A 324 -8.72 -7.98 -9.11
N MET A 325 -8.33 -7.25 -8.08
CA MET A 325 -8.86 -7.41 -6.74
C MET A 325 -10.16 -6.62 -6.60
N GLU A 326 -11.26 -7.35 -6.45
CA GLU A 326 -12.59 -6.78 -6.23
C GLU A 326 -12.71 -6.18 -4.82
N LYS A 327 -13.74 -5.35 -4.60
CA LYS A 327 -13.94 -4.64 -3.32
C LYS A 327 -14.12 -5.58 -2.12
N ASN A 328 -14.57 -6.80 -2.35
CA ASN A 328 -14.70 -7.84 -1.33
C ASN A 328 -13.39 -8.64 -1.11
N GLY A 329 -12.29 -8.27 -1.76
CA GLY A 329 -10.99 -8.94 -1.70
C GLY A 329 -10.85 -10.17 -2.62
N GLN A 330 -11.89 -10.55 -3.37
CA GLN A 330 -11.79 -11.65 -4.34
C GLN A 330 -10.94 -11.24 -5.54
N LEU A 331 -10.22 -12.20 -6.13
CA LEU A 331 -9.45 -11.98 -7.34
C LEU A 331 -10.23 -12.45 -8.56
N THR A 332 -10.51 -11.54 -9.48
CA THR A 332 -11.04 -11.84 -10.82
C THR A 332 -9.87 -11.99 -11.79
N VAL A 333 -9.79 -13.09 -12.53
CA VAL A 333 -8.80 -13.24 -13.60
C VAL A 333 -9.24 -12.42 -14.81
N LEU A 334 -8.38 -11.52 -15.27
CA LEU A 334 -8.61 -10.72 -16.49
C LEU A 334 -7.95 -11.34 -17.72
N ALA A 335 -6.79 -11.97 -17.54
CA ALA A 335 -6.07 -12.68 -18.59
C ALA A 335 -5.13 -13.72 -17.99
N ASP A 336 -5.22 -14.98 -18.42
CA ASP A 336 -4.27 -16.05 -18.07
C ASP A 336 -3.86 -16.91 -19.28
N HIS A 337 -4.60 -16.81 -20.39
CA HIS A 337 -4.32 -17.48 -21.64
C HIS A 337 -4.57 -16.57 -22.85
N TYR A 338 -3.90 -16.89 -23.95
CA TYR A 338 -4.17 -16.40 -25.28
C TYR A 338 -4.12 -17.58 -26.27
N ASP A 339 -5.15 -17.72 -27.12
CA ASP A 339 -5.31 -18.83 -28.07
C ASP A 339 -5.05 -20.23 -27.44
N GLY A 340 -5.60 -20.43 -26.23
CA GLY A 340 -5.51 -21.69 -25.49
C GLY A 340 -4.16 -21.96 -24.82
N LYS A 341 -3.20 -21.06 -24.94
CA LYS A 341 -1.86 -21.16 -24.33
C LYS A 341 -1.73 -20.19 -23.17
N ARG A 342 -1.07 -20.60 -22.10
CA ARG A 342 -0.79 -19.74 -20.95
C ARG A 342 0.11 -18.58 -21.35
N LEU A 343 -0.19 -17.40 -20.81
CA LEU A 343 0.72 -16.24 -20.85
C LEU A 343 2.09 -16.61 -20.28
N ASN A 344 3.15 -15.88 -20.63
CA ASN A 344 4.49 -16.12 -20.11
C ASN A 344 4.57 -15.77 -18.62
N SER A 345 4.53 -14.48 -18.30
CA SER A 345 4.52 -13.90 -16.96
C SER A 345 4.29 -12.39 -17.11
N PRO A 346 3.03 -11.91 -17.10
CA PRO A 346 2.72 -10.49 -17.29
C PRO A 346 3.56 -9.58 -16.39
N ASN A 347 4.11 -8.49 -16.93
CA ASN A 347 5.14 -7.69 -16.26
C ASN A 347 4.64 -6.31 -15.81
N ASP A 348 4.42 -5.36 -16.73
CA ASP A 348 3.80 -4.05 -16.44
C ASP A 348 2.43 -3.92 -17.13
N LEU A 349 1.61 -2.96 -16.69
CA LEU A 349 0.25 -2.76 -17.18
C LEU A 349 -0.25 -1.31 -17.01
N VAL A 350 -1.13 -0.88 -17.92
CA VAL A 350 -1.78 0.44 -17.85
C VAL A 350 -3.20 0.38 -18.40
N TYR A 351 -4.14 1.06 -17.73
CA TYR A 351 -5.46 1.29 -18.28
C TYR A 351 -5.45 2.47 -19.24
N LYS A 352 -6.21 2.32 -20.32
CA LYS A 352 -6.66 3.43 -21.15
C LYS A 352 -7.94 4.03 -20.54
N SER A 353 -8.22 5.29 -20.85
CA SER A 353 -9.41 6.02 -20.43
C SER A 353 -10.74 5.42 -20.94
N ASP A 354 -10.74 4.45 -21.84
CA ASP A 354 -11.96 3.71 -22.20
C ASP A 354 -12.21 2.50 -21.29
N GLY A 355 -11.29 2.18 -20.38
CA GLY A 355 -11.32 1.03 -19.50
C GLY A 355 -10.62 -0.22 -20.04
N ALA A 356 -10.06 -0.18 -21.26
CA ALA A 356 -9.24 -1.26 -21.78
C ALA A 356 -7.90 -1.32 -21.02
N LEU A 357 -7.42 -2.53 -20.76
CA LEU A 357 -6.15 -2.77 -20.08
C LEU A 357 -5.09 -3.19 -21.09
N TYR A 358 -3.92 -2.58 -21.07
CA TYR A 358 -2.76 -2.96 -21.88
C TYR A 358 -1.68 -3.51 -20.95
N PHE A 359 -1.01 -4.59 -21.33
CA PHE A 359 0.03 -5.20 -20.50
C PHE A 359 1.08 -5.92 -21.34
N THR A 360 2.29 -6.00 -20.80
CA THR A 360 3.43 -6.71 -21.39
C THR A 360 3.55 -8.13 -20.82
N ASP A 361 3.99 -9.09 -21.63
CA ASP A 361 4.12 -10.51 -21.25
C ASP A 361 5.49 -11.12 -21.60
N PRO A 362 6.60 -10.58 -21.05
CA PRO A 362 7.90 -11.23 -21.11
C PRO A 362 7.97 -12.44 -20.16
N PRO A 363 8.93 -13.37 -20.32
CA PRO A 363 9.03 -14.56 -19.48
C PRO A 363 9.87 -14.38 -18.19
N PHE A 364 10.11 -13.15 -17.72
CA PHE A 364 10.99 -12.88 -16.56
C PHE A 364 10.55 -13.55 -15.26
N GLY A 365 9.25 -13.81 -15.12
CA GLY A 365 8.66 -14.51 -13.99
C GLY A 365 8.81 -16.03 -14.03
N LEU A 366 9.32 -16.60 -15.13
CA LEU A 366 9.57 -18.04 -15.24
C LEU A 366 10.96 -18.42 -14.69
N PRO A 367 11.13 -19.60 -14.07
CA PRO A 367 12.40 -20.04 -13.47
C PRO A 367 13.65 -19.87 -14.33
N LYS A 368 13.55 -20.11 -15.65
CA LYS A 368 14.67 -19.98 -16.59
C LYS A 368 14.46 -18.89 -17.65
N PHE A 369 13.65 -17.87 -17.34
CA PHE A 369 13.43 -16.72 -18.23
C PHE A 369 13.04 -17.17 -19.66
N PHE A 370 13.79 -16.75 -20.68
CA PHE A 370 13.52 -17.04 -22.08
C PHE A 370 13.63 -18.53 -22.44
N ASP A 371 14.48 -19.27 -21.72
CA ASP A 371 14.79 -20.69 -21.96
C ASP A 371 13.90 -21.64 -21.13
N ASP A 372 12.89 -21.10 -20.42
CA ASP A 372 12.04 -21.94 -19.58
C ASP A 372 11.11 -22.83 -20.42
N PRO A 373 11.14 -24.16 -20.21
CA PRO A 373 10.30 -25.09 -20.99
C PRO A 373 8.81 -24.97 -20.66
N ARG A 374 8.42 -24.27 -19.59
CA ARG A 374 7.01 -23.99 -19.26
C ARG A 374 6.38 -22.94 -20.18
N LYS A 375 7.19 -22.21 -20.94
CA LYS A 375 6.72 -21.19 -21.88
C LYS A 375 5.91 -21.84 -22.99
N GLU A 376 4.67 -21.37 -23.20
CA GLU A 376 3.75 -21.96 -24.19
C GLU A 376 3.60 -21.07 -25.44
N LEU A 377 3.75 -19.76 -25.25
CA LEU A 377 3.85 -18.78 -26.32
C LEU A 377 5.29 -18.75 -26.87
N PRO A 378 5.48 -18.75 -28.20
CA PRO A 378 6.81 -18.73 -28.79
C PRO A 378 7.46 -17.33 -28.81
N TYR A 379 6.78 -16.32 -28.26
CA TYR A 379 7.17 -14.92 -28.25
C TYR A 379 6.86 -14.27 -26.90
N SER A 380 7.45 -13.09 -26.66
CA SER A 380 6.96 -12.12 -25.68
C SER A 380 6.00 -11.17 -26.38
N GLY A 381 4.84 -10.91 -25.79
CA GLY A 381 3.78 -10.14 -26.45
C GLY A 381 3.38 -8.89 -25.68
N LEU A 382 2.87 -7.91 -26.42
CA LEU A 382 2.03 -6.86 -25.86
C LEU A 382 0.56 -7.23 -26.08
N PHE A 383 -0.23 -7.20 -25.02
CA PHE A 383 -1.62 -7.63 -25.04
C PHE A 383 -2.57 -6.53 -24.57
N ARG A 384 -3.83 -6.69 -24.95
CA ARG A 384 -4.95 -5.85 -24.52
C ARG A 384 -6.10 -6.70 -24.01
N VAL A 385 -6.68 -6.31 -22.88
CA VAL A 385 -8.00 -6.77 -22.43
C VAL A 385 -9.04 -5.72 -22.80
N SER A 386 -10.14 -6.15 -23.42
CA SER A 386 -11.26 -5.27 -23.75
C SER A 386 -11.86 -4.59 -22.51
N PRO A 387 -12.51 -3.40 -22.63
CA PRO A 387 -13.08 -2.69 -21.48
C PRO A 387 -14.08 -3.49 -20.65
N ASP A 388 -14.78 -4.46 -21.26
CA ASP A 388 -15.71 -5.35 -20.58
C ASP A 388 -15.02 -6.54 -19.87
N GLY A 389 -13.69 -6.66 -20.00
CA GLY A 389 -12.88 -7.71 -19.40
C GLY A 389 -12.96 -9.08 -20.09
N LYS A 390 -13.61 -9.19 -21.27
CA LYS A 390 -13.96 -10.49 -21.85
C LYS A 390 -13.01 -11.01 -22.93
N LYS A 391 -12.25 -10.13 -23.58
CA LYS A 391 -11.41 -10.50 -24.72
C LYS A 391 -9.97 -10.06 -24.48
N VAL A 392 -9.06 -11.04 -24.51
CA VAL A 392 -7.62 -10.81 -24.62
C VAL A 392 -7.24 -10.76 -26.10
N GLN A 393 -6.51 -9.74 -26.51
CA GLN A 393 -6.05 -9.51 -27.88
C GLN A 393 -4.55 -9.30 -27.89
N LEU A 394 -3.83 -10.03 -28.75
CA LEU A 394 -2.44 -9.75 -29.05
C LEU A 394 -2.32 -8.49 -29.93
N LEU A 395 -1.44 -7.57 -29.55
CA LEU A 395 -1.21 -6.31 -30.27
C LEU A 395 0.05 -6.34 -31.13
N THR A 396 1.16 -6.83 -30.58
CA THR A 396 2.43 -6.97 -31.29
C THR A 396 3.34 -7.98 -30.58
N THR A 397 4.29 -8.54 -31.33
CA THR A 397 5.38 -9.43 -30.87
C THR A 397 6.76 -8.91 -31.32
N ASP A 398 6.86 -7.61 -31.66
CA ASP A 398 8.05 -7.04 -32.31
C ASP A 398 9.24 -6.86 -31.36
N LEU A 399 9.03 -7.03 -30.05
CA LEU A 399 10.00 -6.79 -28.98
C LEU A 399 10.43 -8.10 -28.33
N LYS A 400 11.69 -8.17 -27.91
CA LYS A 400 12.25 -9.38 -27.29
C LYS A 400 11.71 -9.58 -25.88
N GLY A 401 11.74 -8.54 -25.07
CA GLY A 401 11.27 -8.49 -23.70
C GLY A 401 10.52 -7.19 -23.44
N PRO A 402 9.33 -6.98 -24.03
CA PRO A 402 8.54 -5.78 -23.80
C PRO A 402 8.33 -5.59 -22.30
N ASN A 403 8.60 -4.38 -21.79
CA ASN A 403 8.64 -4.15 -20.35
C ASN A 403 7.72 -2.99 -19.92
N GLY A 404 8.27 -1.79 -19.73
CA GLY A 404 7.52 -0.59 -19.38
C GLY A 404 6.62 -0.13 -20.52
N LEU A 405 5.44 0.41 -20.17
CA LEU A 405 4.48 0.94 -21.13
C LEU A 405 3.75 2.19 -20.61
N ALA A 406 3.36 3.08 -21.53
CA ALA A 406 2.58 4.27 -21.20
C ALA A 406 1.81 4.80 -22.40
N PHE A 407 0.67 5.45 -22.14
CA PHE A 407 0.00 6.30 -23.12
C PHE A 407 0.55 7.74 -23.07
N SER A 408 0.51 8.45 -24.20
CA SER A 408 0.57 9.92 -24.18
C SER A 408 -0.64 10.49 -23.41
N PRO A 409 -0.59 11.74 -22.91
CA PRO A 409 -1.69 12.31 -22.13
C PRO A 409 -3.04 12.36 -22.86
N ASP A 410 -3.00 12.45 -24.19
CA ASP A 410 -4.16 12.43 -25.08
C ASP A 410 -4.49 11.03 -25.63
N GLU A 411 -3.75 10.00 -25.20
CA GLU A 411 -3.86 8.59 -25.60
C GLU A 411 -3.78 8.32 -27.10
N ARG A 412 -3.26 9.26 -27.89
CA ARG A 412 -3.03 9.06 -29.34
C ARG A 412 -1.82 8.20 -29.62
N TYR A 413 -0.84 8.22 -28.73
CA TYR A 413 0.37 7.42 -28.82
C TYR A 413 0.47 6.43 -27.66
N PHE A 414 0.99 5.25 -27.98
CA PHE A 414 1.35 4.23 -27.02
C PHE A 414 2.85 3.96 -27.09
N TYR A 415 3.52 4.03 -25.95
CA TYR A 415 4.95 3.78 -25.81
C TYR A 415 5.14 2.43 -25.13
N VAL A 416 6.11 1.65 -25.61
CA VAL A 416 6.60 0.45 -24.93
C VAL A 416 8.10 0.34 -25.14
N ASP A 417 8.83 0.06 -24.07
CA ASP A 417 10.27 -0.18 -24.12
C ASP A 417 10.59 -1.69 -24.21
N ASP A 418 11.84 -1.98 -24.53
CA ASP A 418 12.34 -3.34 -24.67
C ASP A 418 13.45 -3.62 -23.66
N TRP A 419 13.28 -4.71 -22.92
CA TRP A 419 14.36 -5.34 -22.19
C TRP A 419 15.13 -6.23 -23.16
N ASP A 420 16.11 -5.63 -23.84
CA ASP A 420 17.06 -6.31 -24.70
C ASP A 420 18.47 -5.74 -24.50
N THR A 421 19.38 -6.60 -24.07
CA THR A 421 20.79 -6.25 -23.81
C THR A 421 21.52 -5.73 -25.05
N GLU A 422 21.01 -6.02 -26.25
CA GLU A 422 21.60 -5.59 -27.52
C GLU A 422 20.87 -4.40 -28.15
N LYS A 423 19.66 -4.06 -27.67
CA LYS A 423 18.79 -3.07 -28.33
C LYS A 423 17.90 -2.34 -27.33
N LYS A 424 18.44 -1.26 -26.75
CA LYS A 424 17.79 -0.49 -25.67
C LYS A 424 16.89 0.59 -26.28
N ILE A 425 15.72 0.19 -26.80
CA ILE A 425 14.84 1.08 -27.57
C ILE A 425 13.48 1.31 -26.92
N ILE A 426 12.92 2.48 -27.19
CA ILE A 426 11.52 2.81 -26.92
C ILE A 426 10.79 2.85 -28.25
N MET A 427 9.77 2.03 -28.39
CA MET A 427 8.86 2.08 -29.53
C MET A 427 7.68 3.00 -29.25
N ARG A 428 7.19 3.69 -30.28
CA ARG A 428 5.93 4.44 -30.25
C ARG A 428 5.01 3.95 -31.36
N TYR A 429 3.76 3.72 -31.00
CA TYR A 429 2.68 3.31 -31.88
C TYR A 429 1.57 4.35 -31.88
N GLU A 430 0.82 4.43 -32.97
CA GLU A 430 -0.43 5.17 -33.05
C GLU A 430 -1.58 4.29 -32.57
N VAL A 431 -2.37 4.79 -31.62
CA VAL A 431 -3.51 4.08 -31.04
C VAL A 431 -4.72 4.27 -31.97
N GLN A 432 -5.23 3.17 -32.49
CA GLN A 432 -6.39 3.17 -33.38
C GLN A 432 -7.70 3.27 -32.60
N PRO A 433 -8.82 3.71 -33.23
CA PRO A 433 -10.11 3.83 -32.56
C PRO A 433 -10.65 2.54 -31.93
N ASP A 434 -10.26 1.37 -32.43
CA ASP A 434 -10.63 0.05 -31.89
C ASP A 434 -9.71 -0.43 -30.74
N GLY A 435 -8.68 0.36 -30.41
CA GLY A 435 -7.66 0.07 -29.42
C GLY A 435 -6.46 -0.72 -29.94
N THR A 436 -6.41 -1.07 -31.23
CA THR A 436 -5.21 -1.68 -31.83
C THR A 436 -4.09 -0.66 -32.00
N LEU A 437 -2.87 -1.15 -32.27
CA LEU A 437 -1.69 -0.33 -32.47
C LEU A 437 -1.25 -0.39 -33.92
N ALA A 438 -0.87 0.74 -34.50
CA ALA A 438 -0.36 0.84 -35.87
C ALA A 438 0.88 1.75 -35.93
N ASN A 439 1.54 1.76 -37.09
CA ASN A 439 2.62 2.68 -37.43
C ASN A 439 3.76 2.73 -36.39
N GLY A 440 4.11 1.55 -35.85
CA GLY A 440 5.17 1.39 -34.87
C GLY A 440 6.52 1.88 -35.39
N LYS A 441 7.21 2.70 -34.61
CA LYS A 441 8.56 3.18 -34.93
C LYS A 441 9.40 3.35 -33.66
N VAL A 442 10.72 3.29 -33.83
CA VAL A 442 11.66 3.68 -32.76
C VAL A 442 11.45 5.17 -32.47
N PHE A 443 11.04 5.46 -31.25
CA PHE A 443 10.89 6.82 -30.74
C PHE A 443 12.20 7.33 -30.15
N PHE A 444 12.90 6.46 -29.43
CA PHE A 444 14.18 6.78 -28.82
C PHE A 444 15.06 5.53 -28.76
N ASP A 445 16.37 5.71 -28.97
CA ASP A 445 17.37 4.65 -28.96
C ASP A 445 18.47 4.98 -27.95
N MET A 446 18.59 4.14 -26.92
CA MET A 446 19.59 4.23 -25.86
C MET A 446 20.68 3.16 -26.00
N THR A 447 20.76 2.44 -27.13
CA THR A 447 21.63 1.26 -27.29
C THR A 447 23.11 1.59 -27.05
N SER A 448 23.55 2.79 -27.43
CA SER A 448 24.92 3.26 -27.23
C SER A 448 25.21 3.84 -25.85
N ALA A 449 24.21 3.96 -24.98
CA ALA A 449 24.38 4.54 -23.65
C ALA A 449 25.04 3.53 -22.69
N GLU A 450 26.05 4.02 -21.96
CA GLU A 450 26.75 3.27 -20.90
C GLU A 450 25.87 3.12 -19.66
N GLY A 451 26.04 2.01 -18.95
CA GLY A 451 25.27 1.66 -17.76
C GLY A 451 24.48 0.37 -17.97
N GLU A 452 23.33 0.29 -17.32
CA GLU A 452 22.45 -0.86 -17.30
C GLU A 452 22.10 -1.38 -18.70
N ASP A 453 21.93 -2.69 -18.79
CA ASP A 453 21.84 -3.37 -20.08
C ASP A 453 20.44 -3.30 -20.71
N ALA A 454 19.42 -2.82 -19.98
CA ALA A 454 18.04 -2.84 -20.46
C ALA A 454 17.20 -1.69 -19.91
N LEU A 455 16.03 -1.51 -20.53
CA LEU A 455 15.01 -0.56 -20.08
C LEU A 455 13.97 -1.28 -19.21
N ASP A 456 13.38 -0.53 -18.29
CA ASP A 456 12.42 -1.06 -17.32
C ASP A 456 11.17 -0.16 -17.23
N GLY A 457 10.68 0.20 -16.05
CA GLY A 457 9.50 1.02 -15.89
C GLY A 457 9.52 2.34 -16.69
N MET A 458 8.37 2.65 -17.28
CA MET A 458 8.13 3.86 -18.05
C MET A 458 6.79 4.50 -17.65
N LYS A 459 6.77 5.83 -17.52
CA LYS A 459 5.55 6.63 -17.24
C LYS A 459 5.63 8.01 -17.91
N VAL A 460 4.51 8.72 -17.97
CA VAL A 460 4.36 10.02 -18.65
C VAL A 460 3.81 11.08 -17.71
N ASP A 461 4.31 12.31 -17.80
CA ASP A 461 3.75 13.46 -17.08
C ASP A 461 2.64 14.20 -17.87
N GLN A 462 1.95 15.13 -17.22
CA GLN A 462 0.85 15.88 -17.83
C GLN A 462 1.27 16.79 -19.01
N LYS A 463 2.57 17.02 -19.22
CA LYS A 463 3.10 17.74 -20.39
C LYS A 463 3.53 16.79 -21.51
N GLY A 464 3.43 15.47 -21.29
CA GLY A 464 3.79 14.46 -22.25
C GLY A 464 5.27 14.07 -22.22
N ASN A 465 6.02 14.53 -21.21
CA ASN A 465 7.41 14.08 -21.06
C ASN A 465 7.41 12.62 -20.60
N LEU A 466 8.26 11.83 -21.22
CA LEU A 466 8.43 10.42 -20.97
C LEU A 466 9.57 10.21 -19.97
N TYR A 467 9.29 9.46 -18.91
CA TYR A 467 10.24 9.07 -17.88
C TYR A 467 10.49 7.59 -18.06
N VAL A 468 11.75 7.17 -18.16
CA VAL A 468 12.12 5.78 -18.45
C VAL A 468 13.31 5.36 -17.60
N SER A 469 13.17 4.23 -16.90
CA SER A 469 14.32 3.57 -16.28
C SER A 469 15.24 3.04 -17.37
N GLY A 470 16.47 3.53 -17.41
CA GLY A 470 17.44 3.17 -18.44
C GLY A 470 18.88 3.38 -17.98
N PRO A 471 19.87 3.26 -18.88
CA PRO A 471 21.28 3.23 -18.51
C PRO A 471 21.68 4.45 -17.67
N GLY A 472 22.21 4.22 -16.46
CA GLY A 472 22.67 5.27 -15.55
C GLY A 472 21.59 6.02 -14.77
N GLY A 473 20.29 5.67 -14.91
CA GLY A 473 19.21 6.20 -14.07
C GLY A 473 17.90 6.44 -14.79
N LEU A 474 17.11 7.39 -14.27
CA LEU A 474 15.80 7.74 -14.81
C LEU A 474 15.91 8.84 -15.87
N TRP A 475 15.78 8.47 -17.15
CA TRP A 475 15.85 9.40 -18.28
C TRP A 475 14.53 10.16 -18.42
N ILE A 476 14.63 11.46 -18.70
CA ILE A 476 13.50 12.33 -19.00
C ILE A 476 13.61 12.79 -20.47
N ILE A 477 12.65 12.38 -21.28
CA ILE A 477 12.60 12.59 -22.73
C ILE A 477 11.38 13.46 -23.07
N SER A 478 11.55 14.49 -23.88
CA SER A 478 10.44 15.35 -24.30
C SER A 478 9.47 14.60 -25.24
N PRO A 479 8.23 15.10 -25.44
CA PRO A 479 7.28 14.52 -26.40
C PRO A 479 7.84 14.40 -27.84
N GLU A 480 8.80 15.25 -28.19
CA GLU A 480 9.48 15.29 -29.48
C GLU A 480 10.64 14.30 -29.59
N GLY A 481 10.96 13.56 -28.52
CA GLY A 481 12.04 12.55 -28.51
C GLY A 481 13.41 13.11 -28.17
N LYS A 482 13.49 14.21 -27.40
CA LYS A 482 14.76 14.80 -26.96
C LYS A 482 15.08 14.42 -25.52
N HIS A 483 16.28 13.85 -25.27
CA HIS A 483 16.77 13.61 -23.90
C HIS A 483 17.09 14.94 -23.20
N MET A 484 16.27 15.30 -22.22
CA MET A 484 16.43 16.55 -21.45
C MET A 484 17.39 16.38 -20.27
N GLY A 485 17.43 15.18 -19.70
CA GLY A 485 18.38 14.82 -18.65
C GLY A 485 18.06 13.51 -17.97
N THR A 486 18.86 13.16 -16.97
CA THR A 486 18.74 11.92 -16.21
C THR A 486 18.78 12.21 -14.71
N ILE A 487 17.80 11.71 -13.97
CA ILE A 487 17.81 11.68 -12.50
C ILE A 487 18.56 10.41 -12.08
N VAL A 488 19.64 10.59 -11.33
CA VAL A 488 20.47 9.49 -10.82
C VAL A 488 20.07 9.22 -9.36
N GLY A 489 19.57 8.02 -9.10
CA GLY A 489 19.20 7.57 -7.77
C GLY A 489 20.38 7.00 -6.97
N PRO A 490 20.29 6.92 -5.63
CA PRO A 490 21.27 6.21 -4.81
C PRO A 490 21.39 4.73 -5.18
N GLU A 491 20.26 4.14 -5.54
CA GLU A 491 20.15 2.84 -6.21
C GLU A 491 19.46 3.08 -7.57
N HIS A 492 19.70 2.21 -8.55
CA HIS A 492 19.10 2.32 -9.86
C HIS A 492 17.56 2.15 -9.77
N PRO A 493 16.76 3.15 -10.17
CA PRO A 493 15.30 3.03 -10.20
C PRO A 493 14.87 2.06 -11.29
N HIS A 494 14.08 1.05 -10.96
CA HIS A 494 13.51 0.11 -11.91
C HIS A 494 12.08 0.50 -12.31
N ASN A 495 11.29 1.08 -11.39
CA ASN A 495 9.95 1.57 -11.71
C ASN A 495 9.56 2.73 -10.80
N PHE A 496 8.49 3.44 -11.15
CA PHE A 496 8.10 4.67 -10.48
C PHE A 496 6.64 5.05 -10.74
N ALA A 497 6.08 5.83 -9.83
CA ALA A 497 4.72 6.35 -9.94
C ALA A 497 4.58 7.69 -9.22
N TRP A 498 3.75 8.58 -9.78
CA TRP A 498 3.38 9.81 -9.11
C TRP A 498 2.34 9.56 -8.02
N GLY A 499 2.55 10.18 -6.86
CA GLY A 499 1.63 10.14 -5.74
C GLY A 499 1.45 11.50 -5.08
N ASP A 500 0.90 11.47 -3.87
CA ASP A 500 0.35 12.61 -3.12
C ASP A 500 -0.87 13.26 -3.81
N ASP A 501 -1.56 14.15 -3.08
CA ASP A 501 -2.80 14.76 -3.55
C ASP A 501 -2.59 15.56 -4.86
N ASP A 502 -1.46 16.27 -4.97
CA ASP A 502 -1.13 17.09 -6.14
C ASP A 502 -0.43 16.33 -7.28
N GLY A 503 -0.10 15.06 -7.09
CA GLY A 503 0.52 14.21 -8.11
C GLY A 503 1.93 14.65 -8.53
N LYS A 504 2.64 15.46 -7.72
CA LYS A 504 3.97 16.02 -8.06
C LYS A 504 5.13 15.33 -7.35
N THR A 505 4.85 14.33 -6.52
CA THR A 505 5.89 13.51 -5.89
C THR A 505 6.05 12.23 -6.68
N LEU A 506 7.26 12.00 -7.20
CA LEU A 506 7.60 10.77 -7.91
C LEU A 506 8.22 9.78 -6.92
N TYR A 507 7.52 8.69 -6.67
CA TYR A 507 8.01 7.55 -5.87
C TYR A 507 8.81 6.62 -6.77
N LEU A 508 9.97 6.17 -6.29
CA LEU A 508 10.95 5.38 -7.03
C LEU A 508 11.17 4.04 -6.33
N CYS A 509 10.84 2.96 -7.02
CA CYS A 509 11.26 1.61 -6.65
C CYS A 509 12.65 1.37 -7.26
N ALA A 510 13.66 1.28 -6.40
CA ALA A 510 15.05 1.18 -6.81
C ALA A 510 15.75 0.01 -6.10
N LYS A 511 15.79 -1.15 -6.75
CA LYS A 511 16.41 -2.40 -6.28
C LYS A 511 15.95 -2.76 -4.86
N THR A 512 16.73 -2.44 -3.83
CA THR A 512 16.46 -2.82 -2.45
C THR A 512 15.80 -1.71 -1.62
N GLY A 513 15.50 -0.57 -2.26
CA GLY A 513 14.96 0.62 -1.60
C GLY A 513 13.70 1.18 -2.25
N LEU A 514 13.00 1.99 -1.45
CA LEU A 514 11.92 2.88 -1.87
C LEU A 514 12.36 4.32 -1.61
N TYR A 515 12.23 5.18 -2.61
CA TYR A 515 12.63 6.58 -2.53
C TYR A 515 11.53 7.49 -3.05
N ARG A 516 11.66 8.81 -2.84
CA ARG A 516 10.88 9.80 -3.57
C ARG A 516 11.70 11.03 -3.95
N ILE A 517 11.25 11.72 -4.98
CA ILE A 517 11.73 13.04 -5.41
C ILE A 517 10.54 13.93 -5.74
N ARG A 518 10.65 15.21 -5.38
CA ARG A 518 9.64 16.22 -5.70
C ARG A 518 9.91 16.84 -7.06
N LEU A 519 8.91 16.85 -7.93
CA LEU A 519 8.96 17.44 -9.27
C LEU A 519 7.98 18.61 -9.40
N ASN A 520 8.14 19.43 -10.45
CA ASN A 520 7.28 20.59 -10.70
C ASN A 520 6.02 20.24 -11.49
N ILE A 521 6.07 19.17 -12.29
CA ILE A 521 4.99 18.74 -13.19
C ILE A 521 4.31 17.51 -12.62
N PRO A 522 2.96 17.50 -12.51
CA PRO A 522 2.25 16.31 -12.07
C PRO A 522 2.31 15.19 -13.11
N GLY A 523 2.30 13.95 -12.62
CA GLY A 523 2.18 12.75 -13.46
C GLY A 523 0.80 12.54 -14.07
N ILE A 524 0.74 11.72 -15.11
CA ILE A 524 -0.48 10.98 -15.43
C ILE A 524 -0.65 9.89 -14.38
N ARG A 525 -1.87 9.79 -13.82
CA ARG A 525 -2.27 8.76 -12.85
C ARG A 525 -3.50 8.02 -13.39
N PRO A 526 -3.68 6.73 -13.02
CA PRO A 526 -4.82 5.94 -13.48
C PRO A 526 -6.20 6.50 -13.08
#